data_AF-A0A2P6CDF3-F1
#
_entry.id   AF-A0A2P6CDF3-F1
#
_cell.length_a   1.000
_cell.length_b   1.000
_cell.length_c   1.000
_cell.angle_alpha   90.00
_cell.angle_beta   90.00
_cell.angle_gamma   90.00
#
_symmetry.space_group_name_H-M   'P 1'
#
loop_
_entity.id
_entity.type
_entity.pdbx_description
1 polymer ?
#
loop_
_entity_poly.entity_id
_entity_poly.type
_entity_poly.pdbx_seq_one_letter_code
_entity_poly.pdbx_strand_id
1 'polypeptide(L)' 'MILDQSVRQQTYIEDCEVCCNPIEITPSFEDGELIGFNAQSIEQ' A
#
# COMPACT_ATOMS: atom_id res chain seq x y z
N MET A 1 -4.75 8.67 -0.30
CA MET A 1 -4.37 7.36 0.27
C MET A 1 -3.97 7.52 1.73
N ILE A 2 -4.50 6.68 2.63
CA ILE A 2 -4.13 6.61 4.06
C ILE A 2 -3.45 5.26 4.29
N LEU A 3 -2.34 5.26 5.02
CA LEU A 3 -1.64 4.04 5.47
C LEU A 3 -1.85 3.91 6.97
N ASP A 4 -2.24 2.73 7.45
CA ASP A 4 -2.34 2.49 8.90
C ASP A 4 -0.99 2.00 9.43
N GLN A 5 -0.43 2.77 10.38
CA GLN A 5 0.83 2.46 11.05
C GLN A 5 0.64 1.56 12.29
N SER A 6 -0.62 1.27 12.65
CA SER A 6 -0.96 0.40 13.78
C SER A 6 -0.65 -1.06 13.46
N VAL A 7 -0.65 -1.41 12.17
CA VAL A 7 -0.30 -2.74 11.66
C VAL A 7 1.10 -2.71 11.05
N ARG A 8 1.97 -3.62 11.51
CA ARG A 8 3.38 -3.71 11.05
C ARG A 8 3.50 -3.91 9.53
N GLN A 9 2.63 -4.73 8.96
CA GLN A 9 2.58 -4.99 7.53
C GLN A 9 1.14 -5.30 7.15
N GLN A 10 0.63 -4.57 6.18
CA GLN A 10 -0.70 -4.76 5.63
C GLN A 10 -0.61 -4.78 4.12
N THR A 11 -1.44 -5.59 3.48
CA THR A 11 -1.58 -5.61 2.01
C THR A 11 -3.03 -5.32 1.68
N TYR A 12 -3.25 -4.35 0.81
CA TYR A 12 -4.59 -3.94 0.38
C TYR A 12 -4.55 -3.39 -1.04
N ILE A 13 -5.71 -3.42 -1.69
CA ILE A 13 -5.87 -2.98 -3.07
C ILE A 13 -6.53 -1.61 -3.05
N GLU A 14 -5.94 -0.66 -3.75
CA GLU A 14 -6.50 0.66 -4.03
C GLU A 14 -6.57 0.87 -5.55
N ASP A 15 -7.43 1.77 -6.00
CA ASP A 15 -7.44 2.18 -7.41
C ASP A 15 -6.42 3.29 -7.64
N CYS A 16 -5.69 3.22 -8.76
CA CYS A 16 -4.80 4.30 -9.16
C CYS A 16 -5.60 5.54 -9.55
N GLU A 17 -5.39 6.67 -8.86
CA GLU A 17 -6.11 7.94 -9.10
C GLU A 17 -5.83 8.58 -10.47
N VAL A 18 -4.87 8.06 -11.25
CA VAL A 18 -4.53 8.55 -12.59
C VAL A 18 -5.13 7.69 -13.69
N CYS A 19 -5.11 6.36 -13.54
CA CYS A 19 -5.52 5.42 -14.58
C CYS A 19 -6.65 4.46 -14.16
N CYS A 20 -7.18 4.57 -12.93
CA CYS A 20 -8.22 3.72 -12.35
C CYS A 20 -7.94 2.22 -12.40
N ASN A 21 -6.66 1.83 -12.55
CA ASN A 21 -6.25 0.44 -12.50
C ASN A 21 -6.00 0.01 -11.05
N PRO A 22 -6.37 -1.23 -10.68
CA PRO A 22 -6.11 -1.74 -9.35
C PRO A 22 -4.60 -1.88 -9.11
N ILE A 23 -4.17 -1.35 -7.97
CA ILE A 23 -2.81 -1.43 -7.46
C ILE A 23 -2.84 -2.09 -6.07
N GLU A 24 -2.08 -3.17 -5.91
CA GLU A 24 -1.83 -3.78 -4.61
C GLU A 24 -0.70 -3.03 -3.92
N ILE A 25 -0.92 -2.65 -2.67
CA ILE A 25 0.01 -1.84 -1.90
C ILE A 25 0.32 -2.54 -0.58
N THR A 26 1.61 -2.67 -0.30
CA THR A 26 2.15 -3.31 0.91
C THR A 26 3.13 -2.37 1.61
N PRO A 27 2.65 -1.47 2.49
CA PRO A 27 3.51 -0.72 3.38
C PRO A 27 3.99 -1.61 4.53
N SER A 28 5.19 -1.32 5.03
CA SER A 28 5.78 -1.94 6.21
C SER A 28 6.23 -0.84 7.18
N PHE A 29 5.75 -0.95 8.42
CA PHE A 29 6.02 0.00 9.49
C PHE A 29 6.85 -0.65 10.59
N GLU A 30 7.75 0.13 11.20
CA GLU A 30 8.48 -0.25 12.40
C GLU A 30 8.60 0.97 13.30
N ASP A 31 8.22 0.82 14.58
CA ASP A 31 8.16 1.91 15.57
C ASP A 31 7.38 3.16 15.10
N GLY A 32 6.33 2.95 14.29
CA GLY A 32 5.53 4.03 13.70
C GLY A 32 6.17 4.72 12.49
N GLU A 33 7.35 4.29 12.06
CA GLU A 33 8.01 4.79 10.85
C GLU A 33 7.81 3.84 9.66
N LEU A 34 7.60 4.41 8.47
CA LEU A 34 7.50 3.64 7.23
C LEU A 34 8.90 3.19 6.81
N ILE A 35 9.20 1.91 6.99
CA ILE A 35 10.50 1.30 6.65
C ILE A 35 10.51 0.63 5.27
N GLY A 36 9.33 0.42 4.68
CA GLY A 36 9.21 -0.19 3.36
C GLY A 36 7.87 0.11 2.71
N PHE A 37 7.89 0.27 1.39
CA PHE A 37 6.68 0.51 0.61
C PHE A 37 6.81 -0.25 -0.72
N ASN A 38 5.82 -1.10 -1.01
CA ASN A 38 5.70 -1.78 -2.28
C ASN A 38 4.34 -1.45 -2.88
N ALA A 39 4.31 -1.12 -4.17
CA ALA A 39 3.10 -0.95 -4.94
C ALA A 39 3.26 -1.70 -6.26
N GLN A 40 2.37 -2.66 -6.51
CA GLN A 40 2.35 -3.44 -7.74
C GLN A 40 1.00 -3.24 -8.42
N SER A 41 1.03 -2.88 -9.71
CA SER A 41 -0.20 -2.98 -10.50
C SER A 41 -0.53 -4.44 -10.72
N ILE A 42 -1.76 -4.81 -10.40
CA ILE A 42 -2.23 -6.19 -10.47
C ILE A 42 -3.16 -6.39 -11.68
N GLU A 43 -2.83 -5.74 -12.81
CA GLU A 43 -3.57 -5.76 -14.09
C GLU A 43 -4.51 -6.98 -14.20
N GLN A 44 -5.80 -6.72 -13.99
CA GLN A 44 -6.86 -7.74 -14.03
C GLN A 44 -7.23 -8.08 -15.48
#